data_AF-A0A970CUG8-F1
#
_entry.id   AF-A0A970CUG8-F1
#
_cell.length_a   1.000
_cell.length_b   1.000
_cell.length_c   1.000
_cell.angle_alpha   90.00
_cell.angle_beta   90.00
_cell.angle_gamma   90.00
#
_symmetry.space_group_name_H-M   'P 1'
#
loop_
_entity.id
_entity.type
_entity.pdbx_description
1 polymer ?
#
loop_
_entity_poly.entity_id
_entity_poly.type
_entity_poly.pdbx_seq_one_letter_code
_entity_poly.pdbx_strand_id
1 'polypeptide(L)'
;NGMDIAILDTSAACHMPDVLEMPYRPNIIGAGMPDEYEFTYRLGGPTCLAGDIIGDYSFRQPLKPGDKLVFCDMAHYTMVKNNMFNGVNLPSIAVFNEKDGIRIIRKFGYEDYRSRLS
;
A
#
# COMPACT_ATOMS: atom_id res chain seq x y z
N ASN A 1 -12.02 1.91 -18.96
CA ASN A 1 -13.02 2.43 -18.00
C ASN A 1 -12.93 3.95 -17.82
N GLY A 2 -11.88 4.64 -18.33
CA GLY A 2 -11.83 6.11 -18.32
C GLY A 2 -11.59 6.74 -16.95
N MET A 3 -11.26 5.92 -15.95
CA MET A 3 -10.99 6.33 -14.58
C MET A 3 -9.51 6.68 -14.43
N ASP A 4 -9.22 7.71 -13.64
CA ASP A 4 -7.84 8.07 -13.30
C ASP A 4 -7.21 7.03 -12.37
N ILE A 5 -5.92 6.75 -12.59
CA ILE A 5 -5.20 5.71 -11.86
C ILE A 5 -3.99 6.34 -11.18
N ALA A 6 -3.82 6.03 -9.88
CA ALA A 6 -2.62 6.35 -9.14
C ALA A 6 -1.86 5.06 -8.80
N ILE A 7 -0.62 4.95 -9.27
CA ILE A 7 0.26 3.82 -8.97
C ILE A 7 1.09 4.16 -7.73
N LEU A 8 1.04 3.27 -6.75
CA LEU A 8 1.72 3.45 -5.47
C LEU A 8 3.03 2.65 -5.42
N ASP A 9 3.86 2.96 -4.44
CA ASP A 9 5.08 2.21 -4.11
C ASP A 9 4.82 1.00 -3.19
N THR A 10 3.57 0.55 -3.13
CA THR A 10 3.11 -0.61 -2.34
C THR A 10 2.15 -1.47 -3.15
N SER A 11 2.07 -2.76 -2.85
CA SER A 11 1.24 -3.72 -3.59
C SER A 11 0.17 -4.35 -2.71
N ALA A 12 -1.04 -4.52 -3.26
CA ALA A 12 -2.10 -5.29 -2.63
C ALA A 12 -1.68 -6.74 -2.44
N ALA A 13 -1.16 -7.36 -3.51
CA ALA A 13 -0.72 -8.75 -3.50
C ALA A 13 0.48 -9.02 -2.57
N CYS A 14 1.42 -8.07 -2.48
CA CYS A 14 2.64 -8.30 -1.69
C CYS A 14 2.50 -7.86 -0.22
N HIS A 15 1.85 -6.72 0.06
CA HIS A 15 1.97 -6.04 1.36
C HIS A 15 0.69 -6.01 2.18
N MET A 16 -0.46 -6.22 1.53
CA MET A 16 -1.78 -6.26 2.18
C MET A 16 -2.63 -7.38 1.55
N PRO A 17 -2.16 -8.64 1.54
CA PRO A 17 -2.76 -9.72 0.75
C PRO A 17 -4.24 -9.96 1.06
N ASP A 18 -4.69 -9.69 2.30
CA ASP A 18 -6.10 -9.81 2.70
C ASP A 18 -7.02 -8.88 1.89
N VAL A 19 -6.52 -7.75 1.37
CA VAL A 19 -7.29 -6.87 0.46
C VAL A 19 -7.74 -7.63 -0.80
N LEU A 20 -6.99 -8.65 -1.21
CA LEU A 20 -7.33 -9.52 -2.35
C LEU A 20 -7.92 -10.86 -1.91
N GLU A 21 -7.39 -11.48 -0.86
CA GLU A 21 -7.81 -12.82 -0.39
C GLU A 21 -9.15 -12.80 0.34
N MET A 22 -9.43 -11.73 1.10
CA MET A 22 -10.67 -11.49 1.82
C MET A 22 -11.15 -10.07 1.48
N PRO A 23 -11.66 -9.85 0.25
CA PRO A 23 -11.73 -8.53 -0.35
C PRO A 23 -12.34 -7.47 0.56
N TYR A 24 -11.53 -6.47 0.91
CA TYR A 24 -11.97 -5.31 1.68
C TYR A 24 -11.23 -4.07 1.18
N ARG A 25 -11.84 -2.90 1.38
CA ARG A 25 -11.26 -1.61 1.02
C ARG A 25 -10.68 -0.95 2.28
N PRO A 26 -9.35 -0.86 2.42
CA PRO A 26 -8.76 -0.25 3.61
C PRO A 26 -9.09 1.25 3.72
N ASN A 27 -9.19 1.75 4.94
CA ASN A 27 -9.42 3.17 5.16
C ASN A 27 -8.13 3.96 4.87
N ILE A 28 -8.25 5.10 4.20
CA ILE A 28 -7.14 6.05 3.98
C ILE A 28 -7.51 7.37 4.64
N ILE A 29 -6.60 7.92 5.44
CA ILE A 29 -6.81 9.23 6.08
C ILE A 29 -7.04 10.29 5.00
N GLY A 30 -8.17 10.99 5.08
CA GLY A 30 -8.51 12.08 4.17
C GLY A 30 -9.10 11.65 2.81
N ALA A 31 -9.28 10.35 2.58
CA ALA A 31 -9.95 9.84 1.39
C ALA A 31 -11.45 9.55 1.66
N GLY A 32 -12.26 9.68 0.62
CA GLY A 32 -13.68 9.33 0.62
C GLY A 32 -13.97 8.08 -0.21
N MET A 33 -15.23 7.65 -0.20
CA MET A 33 -15.75 6.69 -1.17
C MET A 33 -15.60 7.24 -2.60
N PRO A 34 -15.56 6.39 -3.64
CA PRO A 34 -15.63 6.86 -5.02
C PRO A 34 -16.77 7.87 -5.19
N ASP A 35 -16.48 8.98 -5.88
CA ASP A 35 -17.42 10.06 -6.18
C ASP A 35 -17.98 10.85 -4.98
N GLU A 36 -17.45 10.60 -3.77
CA GLU A 36 -17.74 11.43 -2.59
C GLU A 36 -17.04 12.81 -2.68
N TYR A 37 -15.83 12.84 -3.23
CA TYR A 37 -15.07 14.04 -3.52
C TYR A 37 -14.79 14.18 -5.02
N GLU A 38 -14.37 15.37 -5.44
CA GLU A 38 -14.20 15.77 -6.84
C GLU A 38 -13.21 14.88 -7.62
N PHE A 39 -12.18 14.33 -6.98
CA PHE A 39 -11.11 13.60 -7.65
C PHE A 39 -11.11 12.12 -7.28
N THR A 40 -11.74 11.27 -8.11
CA THR A 40 -11.77 9.81 -7.94
C THR A 40 -10.60 9.13 -8.66
N TYR A 41 -9.87 8.27 -7.95
CA TYR A 41 -8.77 7.46 -8.48
C TYR A 41 -8.94 5.99 -8.11
N ARG A 42 -8.51 5.11 -9.03
CA ARG A 42 -8.16 3.72 -8.71
C ARG A 42 -6.72 3.67 -8.21
N LEU A 43 -6.52 3.13 -7.02
CA LEU A 43 -5.19 2.91 -6.47
C LEU A 43 -4.68 1.53 -6.88
N GLY A 44 -3.58 1.50 -7.62
CA GLY A 44 -2.91 0.30 -8.09
C GLY A 44 -1.53 0.12 -7.48
N GLY A 45 -1.09 -1.13 -7.37
CA GLY A 45 0.26 -1.47 -6.97
C GLY A 45 1.25 -1.56 -8.14
N PRO A 46 2.56 -1.67 -7.86
CA PRO A 46 3.61 -1.66 -8.88
C PRO A 46 3.89 -3.03 -9.49
N THR A 47 3.15 -4.10 -9.12
CA THR A 47 3.40 -5.42 -9.71
C THR A 47 2.83 -5.52 -11.12
N CYS A 48 3.27 -6.55 -11.87
CA CYS A 48 2.76 -6.82 -13.21
C CYS A 48 1.35 -7.44 -13.22
N LEU A 49 0.73 -7.69 -12.06
CA LEU A 49 -0.60 -8.28 -11.98
C LEU A 49 -1.66 -7.24 -12.37
N ALA A 50 -2.48 -7.56 -13.36
CA ALA A 50 -3.63 -6.73 -13.72
C ALA A 50 -4.61 -6.51 -12.54
N GLY A 51 -4.62 -7.44 -11.58
CA GLY A 51 -5.44 -7.39 -10.36
C GLY A 51 -4.74 -6.78 -9.15
N ASP A 52 -3.56 -6.15 -9.27
CA ASP A 52 -2.91 -5.44 -8.17
C ASP A 52 -3.60 -4.09 -7.92
N ILE A 53 -4.87 -4.16 -7.53
CA ILE A 53 -5.76 -3.04 -7.30
C ILE A 53 -6.11 -3.04 -5.82
N ILE A 54 -5.84 -1.93 -5.14
CA ILE A 54 -6.13 -1.74 -3.72
C ILE A 54 -7.57 -1.27 -3.52
N GLY A 55 -8.09 -0.50 -4.47
CA GLY A 55 -9.48 -0.03 -4.48
C GLY A 55 -9.63 1.36 -5.09
N ASP A 56 -10.88 1.82 -5.14
CA ASP A 56 -11.25 3.14 -5.66
C ASP A 56 -11.50 4.11 -4.50
N TYR A 57 -10.97 5.33 -4.61
CA TYR A 57 -10.98 6.35 -3.57
C TYR A 57 -11.19 7.72 -4.19
N SER A 58 -11.86 8.62 -3.49
CA SER A 58 -11.94 10.03 -3.88
C SER A 58 -11.16 10.93 -2.93
N PHE A 59 -10.69 12.07 -3.42
CA PHE A 59 -9.94 13.07 -2.67
C PHE A 59 -10.45 14.48 -2.97
N ARG A 60 -10.27 15.41 -2.02
CA ARG A 60 -10.67 16.83 -2.18
C ARG A 60 -9.74 17.64 -3.08
N GLN A 61 -8.54 17.12 -3.34
CA GLN A 61 -7.53 17.73 -4.21
C GLN A 61 -6.95 16.63 -5.09
N PRO A 62 -6.49 16.96 -6.32
CA PRO A 62 -5.91 15.98 -7.21
C PRO A 62 -4.60 15.44 -6.63
N LEU A 63 -4.39 14.13 -6.72
CA LEU A 63 -3.16 13.48 -6.30
C LEU A 63 -1.99 13.86 -7.22
N LYS A 64 -0.80 13.98 -6.64
CA LYS A 64 0.45 14.27 -7.34
C LYS A 64 1.54 13.28 -6.94
N PRO A 65 2.50 12.97 -7.85
CA PRO A 65 3.67 12.19 -7.48
C PRO A 65 4.39 12.79 -6.26
N GLY A 66 4.64 11.95 -5.26
CA GLY A 66 5.24 12.36 -3.98
C GLY A 66 4.24 12.56 -2.84
N ASP A 67 2.94 12.65 -3.13
CA ASP A 67 1.90 12.65 -2.10
C ASP A 67 1.93 11.34 -1.29
N LYS A 68 1.59 11.43 0.00
CA LYS A 68 1.60 10.29 0.92
C LYS A 68 0.19 9.86 1.25
N LEU A 69 -0.12 8.59 1.01
CA LEU A 69 -1.37 7.96 1.41
C LEU A 69 -1.13 7.09 2.65
N VAL A 70 -1.95 7.27 3.68
CA VAL A 70 -1.85 6.54 4.95
C VAL A 70 -2.99 5.55 5.06
N PHE A 71 -2.69 4.30 4.74
CA PHE A 71 -3.59 3.17 4.96
C PHE A 71 -3.68 2.85 6.46
N CYS A 72 -4.90 2.83 6.99
CA CYS A 72 -5.18 2.56 8.40
C CYS A 72 -5.36 1.07 8.65
N ASP A 73 -5.20 0.68 9.92
CA ASP A 73 -5.45 -0.68 10.40
C ASP A 73 -4.62 -1.78 9.72
N MET A 74 -3.39 -1.43 9.31
CA MET A 74 -2.47 -2.31 8.58
C MET A 74 -1.46 -3.03 9.48
N ALA A 75 -1.70 -3.12 10.78
CA ALA A 75 -0.74 -3.72 11.73
C ALA A 75 -0.92 -5.24 11.91
N HIS A 76 -2.17 -5.71 11.89
CA HIS A 76 -2.53 -7.11 12.06
C HIS A 76 -2.75 -7.77 10.70
N TYR A 77 -2.48 -9.08 10.61
CA TYR A 77 -2.67 -9.90 9.40
C TYR A 77 -2.01 -9.41 8.09
N THR A 78 -1.12 -8.41 8.16
CA THR A 78 -0.37 -7.88 7.01
C THR A 78 1.08 -8.37 7.01
N MET A 79 1.90 -7.91 7.95
CA MET A 79 3.34 -8.19 8.01
C MET A 79 3.65 -9.68 8.16
N VAL A 80 2.74 -10.45 8.77
CA VAL A 80 2.88 -11.90 8.96
C VAL A 80 2.58 -12.72 7.70
N LYS A 81 2.00 -12.10 6.67
CA LYS A 81 1.61 -12.74 5.40
C LYS A 81 2.26 -12.08 4.17
N ASN A 82 2.99 -11.00 4.36
CA ASN A 82 3.59 -10.27 3.24
C ASN A 82 4.67 -11.09 2.52
N ASN A 83 4.94 -10.74 1.28
CA ASN A 83 5.88 -11.44 0.42
C ASN A 83 6.60 -10.44 -0.51
N MET A 84 7.60 -10.90 -1.27
CA MET A 84 8.28 -10.08 -2.29
C MET A 84 8.03 -10.66 -3.68
N PHE A 85 6.77 -11.01 -3.96
CA PHE A 85 6.37 -11.34 -5.32
C PHE A 85 6.78 -10.21 -6.28
N ASN A 86 7.18 -10.58 -7.50
CA ASN A 86 7.71 -9.67 -8.51
C ASN A 86 8.96 -8.87 -8.08
N GLY A 87 9.64 -9.28 -7.01
CA GLY A 87 10.81 -8.58 -6.46
C GLY A 87 10.48 -7.24 -5.82
N VAL A 88 9.20 -6.95 -5.56
CA VAL A 88 8.80 -5.72 -4.85
C VAL A 88 9.37 -5.76 -3.44
N ASN A 89 10.09 -4.71 -3.05
CA ASN A 89 10.74 -4.66 -1.75
C ASN A 89 9.71 -4.54 -0.62
N LEU A 90 9.98 -5.19 0.51
CA LEU A 90 9.10 -5.10 1.67
C LEU A 90 9.17 -3.69 2.30
N PRO A 91 8.05 -3.16 2.80
CA PRO A 91 8.03 -1.93 3.58
C PRO A 91 8.89 -2.07 4.84
N SER A 92 9.62 -1.02 5.21
CA SER A 92 10.34 -1.01 6.48
C SER A 92 9.38 -1.08 7.66
N ILE A 93 9.75 -1.81 8.71
CA ILE A 93 8.99 -1.86 9.96
C ILE A 93 9.53 -0.76 10.87
N ALA A 94 8.66 0.13 11.32
CA ALA A 94 9.00 1.22 12.22
C ALA A 94 7.99 1.33 13.35
N VAL A 95 8.45 1.91 14.47
CA VAL A 95 7.59 2.32 15.59
C VAL A 95 7.67 3.83 15.74
N PHE A 96 6.59 4.43 16.21
CA PHE A 96 6.52 5.87 16.49
C PHE A 96 6.06 6.10 17.92
N ASN A 97 6.66 7.06 18.60
CA ASN A 97 6.12 7.67 19.80
C ASN A 97 6.45 9.17 19.82
N GLU A 98 5.74 9.96 20.61
CA GLU A 98 5.91 11.42 20.63
C GLU A 98 7.28 11.89 21.14
N LYS A 99 7.94 11.09 21.98
CA LYS A 99 9.21 11.44 22.62
C LYS A 99 10.41 11.21 21.70
N ASP A 100 10.44 10.07 21.05
CA ASP A 100 11.58 9.55 20.28
C ASP A 100 11.36 9.66 18.76
N GLY A 101 10.14 10.02 18.33
CA GLY A 101 9.75 10.07 16.93
C GLY A 101 9.71 8.69 16.28
N ILE A 102 9.97 8.65 14.96
CA ILE A 102 10.01 7.40 14.19
C ILE A 102 11.33 6.69 14.42
N ARG A 103 11.26 5.45 14.88
CA ARG A 103 12.40 4.53 14.98
C ARG A 103 12.18 3.32 14.10
N ILE A 104 13.13 3.09 13.19
CA ILE A 104 13.09 1.94 12.29
C ILE A 104 13.56 0.69 13.03
N ILE A 105 12.73 -0.35 13.02
CA ILE A 105 13.01 -1.66 13.64
C ILE A 105 13.69 -2.59 12.63
N ARG A 106 13.21 -2.59 11.38
CA ARG A 106 13.76 -3.42 10.32
C ARG A 106 13.67 -2.70 8.99
N LYS A 107 14.78 -2.71 8.25
CA LYS A 107 14.81 -2.38 6.82
C LYS A 107 15.05 -3.67 6.04
N PHE A 108 14.38 -3.80 4.91
CA PHE A 108 14.57 -4.92 4.00
C PHE A 108 15.38 -4.45 2.80
N GLY A 109 16.31 -5.29 2.37
CA GLY A 109 17.16 -5.04 1.21
C GLY A 109 17.14 -6.21 0.24
N TYR A 110 17.99 -6.10 -0.78
CA TYR A 110 18.15 -7.13 -1.81
C TYR A 110 18.46 -8.53 -1.22
N GLU A 111 19.24 -8.59 -0.15
CA GLU A 111 19.61 -9.86 0.49
C GLU A 111 18.41 -10.61 1.07
N ASP A 112 17.44 -9.91 1.65
CA ASP A 112 16.19 -10.51 2.16
C ASP A 112 15.36 -11.15 1.03
N TYR A 113 15.42 -10.57 -0.17
CA TYR A 113 14.80 -11.14 -1.36
C TYR A 113 15.57 -12.38 -1.84
N ARG A 114 16.88 -12.23 -2.05
CA ARG A 114 17.76 -13.29 -2.59
C ARG A 114 17.74 -14.55 -1.73
N SER A 115 17.86 -14.40 -0.41
CA SER A 115 17.99 -15.52 0.52
C SER A 115 16.75 -16.41 0.62
N ARG A 116 15.61 -16.01 0.04
CA ARG A 116 14.40 -16.85 -0.03
C ARG A 116 14.34 -17.72 -1.28
N LEU A 117 15.21 -17.50 -2.25
CA LEU A 117 15.20 -18.19 -3.53
C LEU A 117 16.35 -19.20 -3.68
N SER A 118 17.43 -19.06 -2.92
CA SER A 118 18.56 -20.01 -2.87
C SER A 118 19.54 -19.69 -1.74
#